data_AF-A0A4R9JPF9-F1
#
_entry.id   AF-A0A4R9JPF9-F1
#
_cell.length_a   1.000
_cell.length_b   1.000
_cell.length_c   1.000
_cell.angle_alpha   90.00
_cell.angle_beta   90.00
_cell.angle_gamma   90.00
#
_symmetry.space_group_name_H-M   'P 1'
#
loop_
_entity.id
_entity.type
_entity.pdbx_description
1 polymer ?
#
loop_
_entity_poly.entity_id
_entity_poly.type
_entity_poly.pdbx_seq_one_letter_code
_entity_poly.pdbx_strand_id
1 'polypeptide(L)'
;MKSKQIFSHFLFVCMWVFSCKETGSSSNEALLALVPLLGASANTTLCPKSSTLPSDIFLANTVESATANISGFSDSKKAINGVCGAGELAGSLDVYALDITGAGASMILSWGGKTVKNVTDSIDFIVYDNSFRISSDTNTYAMDPSVIQVSLDGTKYCGFNPSYTAGNINLISSWTRFGGLRPVFYNMTTNPLSNEDLFINTGGFLLGGGDGFDLEDLDASDPNDVSCEPADVTYIQTNGFKFIKITSASAVRNYADGTNNFPWPPGSYNGSDIDGVVAREMQ
;
A
#
# COMPACT_ATOMS: atom_id res chain seq x y z
N MET A 1 -64.49 8.27 39.85
CA MET A 1 -63.31 7.76 40.57
C MET A 1 -62.37 7.11 39.57
N LYS A 2 -61.14 7.62 39.46
CA LYS A 2 -60.12 7.16 38.50
C LYS A 2 -59.48 5.88 39.03
N SER A 3 -59.48 4.80 38.25
CA SER A 3 -58.69 3.60 38.52
C SER A 3 -57.61 3.46 37.44
N LYS A 4 -56.36 3.36 37.88
CA LYS A 4 -55.14 3.35 37.04
C LYS A 4 -54.95 1.96 36.44
N GLN A 5 -54.79 1.88 35.13
CA GLN A 5 -54.18 0.71 34.47
C GLN A 5 -52.66 0.82 34.58
N ILE A 6 -52.02 -0.21 35.17
CA ILE A 6 -50.57 -0.38 35.15
C ILE A 6 -50.26 -1.41 34.07
N PHE A 7 -49.59 -0.96 33.01
CA PHE A 7 -49.05 -1.78 31.93
C PHE A 7 -47.78 -2.49 32.45
N SER A 8 -47.80 -3.81 32.55
CA SER A 8 -46.60 -4.62 32.84
C SER A 8 -45.87 -4.86 31.51
N HIS A 9 -44.66 -4.32 31.35
CA HIS A 9 -43.79 -4.57 30.21
C HIS A 9 -43.10 -5.92 30.39
N PHE A 10 -43.39 -6.87 29.51
CA PHE A 10 -42.64 -8.11 29.36
C PHE A 10 -41.35 -7.81 28.58
N LEU A 11 -40.21 -7.79 29.28
CA LEU A 11 -38.88 -7.70 28.68
C LEU A 11 -38.43 -9.14 28.34
N PHE A 12 -38.45 -9.51 27.06
CA PHE A 12 -37.96 -10.81 26.59
C PHE A 12 -36.46 -10.69 26.28
N VAL A 13 -35.62 -11.06 27.24
CA VAL A 13 -34.16 -11.16 27.05
C VAL A 13 -33.84 -12.57 26.59
N CYS A 14 -33.56 -12.75 25.31
CA CYS A 14 -33.00 -13.99 24.77
C CYS A 14 -31.49 -14.04 25.08
N MET A 15 -31.10 -14.60 26.22
CA MET A 15 -29.72 -15.01 26.46
C MET A 15 -29.46 -16.35 25.77
N TRP A 16 -28.71 -16.32 24.67
CA TRP A 16 -28.10 -17.51 24.10
C TRP A 16 -26.89 -17.89 24.95
N VAL A 17 -27.11 -18.76 25.93
CA VAL A 17 -26.04 -19.49 26.61
C VAL A 17 -25.64 -20.68 25.73
N PHE A 18 -24.49 -20.55 25.05
CA PHE A 18 -23.80 -21.72 24.51
C PHE A 18 -23.25 -22.54 25.68
N SER A 19 -23.91 -23.64 26.01
CA SER A 19 -23.34 -24.67 26.87
C SER A 19 -22.24 -25.42 26.11
N CYS A 20 -20.98 -25.11 26.42
CA CYS A 20 -19.89 -26.04 26.17
C CYS A 20 -20.08 -27.25 27.08
N LYS A 21 -20.36 -28.40 26.48
CA LYS A 21 -20.39 -29.69 27.15
C LYS A 21 -18.94 -30.14 27.37
N GLU A 22 -18.52 -30.30 28.62
CA GLU A 22 -17.29 -31.02 28.93
C GLU A 22 -17.46 -32.49 28.57
N THR A 23 -16.59 -32.99 27.71
CA THR A 23 -16.28 -34.42 27.57
C THR A 23 -14.79 -34.59 27.80
N GLY A 24 -14.47 -35.37 28.83
CA GLY A 24 -13.13 -35.47 29.40
C GLY A 24 -12.07 -36.19 28.55
N SER A 25 -10.83 -35.98 29.00
CA SER A 25 -9.63 -36.80 28.86
C SER A 25 -9.43 -37.57 27.55
N SER A 26 -8.75 -36.93 26.61
CA SER A 26 -7.38 -37.28 26.18
C SER A 26 -7.20 -36.80 24.74
N SER A 27 -6.17 -36.01 24.50
CA SER A 27 -5.43 -36.05 23.25
C SER A 27 -4.29 -35.04 23.32
N ASN A 28 -3.12 -35.55 23.71
CA ASN A 28 -1.88 -35.05 23.13
C ASN A 28 -1.97 -35.03 21.59
N GLU A 29 -2.93 -35.76 20.99
CA GLU A 29 -3.28 -35.71 19.57
C GLU A 29 -3.89 -34.38 19.08
N ALA A 30 -4.59 -33.59 19.91
CA ALA A 30 -5.06 -32.27 19.51
C ALA A 30 -3.90 -31.26 19.45
N LEU A 31 -2.93 -31.40 20.35
CA LEU A 31 -1.67 -30.67 20.34
C LEU A 31 -0.71 -31.17 19.25
N LEU A 32 -0.68 -32.48 18.96
CA LEU A 32 0.06 -33.07 17.84
C LEU A 32 -0.59 -32.76 16.49
N ALA A 33 -1.90 -32.50 16.41
CA ALA A 33 -2.55 -31.98 15.20
C ALA A 33 -2.21 -30.51 14.94
N LEU A 34 -1.77 -29.77 15.97
CA LEU A 34 -1.15 -28.45 15.84
C LEU A 34 0.33 -28.53 15.44
N VAL A 35 1.01 -29.68 15.59
CA VAL A 35 2.43 -29.83 15.20
C VAL A 35 2.63 -29.72 13.68
N PRO A 36 1.79 -30.27 12.80
CA PRO A 36 1.84 -29.97 11.37
C PRO A 36 1.54 -28.50 11.05
N LEU A 37 0.72 -27.80 11.84
CA LEU A 37 0.52 -26.34 11.66
C LEU A 37 1.75 -25.53 12.11
N LEU A 38 2.44 -25.97 13.17
CA LEU A 38 3.71 -25.40 13.63
C LEU A 38 4.90 -25.81 12.75
N GLY A 39 4.81 -26.95 12.06
CA GLY A 39 5.81 -27.45 11.12
C GLY A 39 5.61 -26.92 9.70
N ALA A 40 4.37 -26.62 9.31
CA ALA A 40 4.05 -25.88 8.09
C ALA A 40 4.36 -24.38 8.23
N SER A 41 4.34 -23.83 9.45
CA SER A 41 4.81 -22.45 9.70
C SER A 41 6.33 -22.32 9.68
N ALA A 42 7.08 -23.40 9.94
CA ALA A 42 8.55 -23.41 9.88
C ALA A 42 9.11 -23.28 8.46
N ASN A 43 8.26 -23.41 7.43
CA ASN A 43 8.57 -23.17 6.03
C ASN A 43 7.65 -22.09 5.41
N THR A 44 7.04 -21.23 6.23
CA THR A 44 6.70 -19.89 5.74
C THR A 44 8.02 -19.29 5.28
N THR A 45 8.16 -19.18 3.97
CA THR A 45 9.35 -18.62 3.34
C THR A 45 9.46 -17.18 3.82
N LEU A 46 10.26 -16.99 4.87
CA LEU A 46 10.58 -15.70 5.45
C LEU A 46 10.96 -14.75 4.30
N CYS A 47 10.23 -13.66 4.17
CA CYS A 47 10.56 -12.58 3.25
C CYS A 47 10.73 -11.30 4.10
N PRO A 48 11.88 -10.62 4.03
CA PRO A 48 13.08 -10.99 3.29
C PRO A 48 13.77 -12.25 3.87
N LYS A 49 14.21 -13.20 3.03
CA LYS A 49 14.98 -14.38 3.48
C LYS A 49 16.43 -14.06 3.82
N SER A 50 16.97 -13.02 3.17
CA SER A 50 18.36 -12.58 3.26
C SER A 50 18.40 -11.10 3.66
N SER A 51 19.42 -10.71 4.41
CA SER A 51 19.71 -9.29 4.66
C SER A 51 20.33 -8.58 3.45
N THR A 52 20.71 -9.33 2.40
CA THR A 52 21.25 -8.79 1.16
C THR A 52 20.15 -8.73 0.10
N LEU A 53 19.88 -7.54 -0.42
CA LEU A 53 18.93 -7.31 -1.49
C LEU A 53 19.46 -7.84 -2.83
N PRO A 54 18.58 -8.25 -3.76
CA PRO A 54 18.96 -8.53 -5.15
C PRO A 54 19.66 -7.31 -5.75
N SER A 55 20.88 -7.50 -6.28
CA SER A 55 21.68 -6.40 -6.85
C SER A 55 21.22 -5.96 -8.25
N ASP A 56 20.45 -6.82 -8.91
CA ASP A 56 19.87 -6.65 -10.23
C ASP A 56 18.50 -5.95 -10.21
N ILE A 57 17.89 -5.78 -9.04
CA ILE A 57 16.63 -5.03 -8.87
C ILE A 57 16.94 -3.64 -8.34
N PHE A 58 16.42 -2.61 -9.00
CA PHE A 58 16.69 -1.22 -8.64
C PHE A 58 15.73 -0.74 -7.53
N LEU A 59 15.84 -1.34 -6.35
CA LEU A 59 15.07 -0.97 -5.17
C LEU A 59 15.52 0.37 -4.59
N ALA A 60 14.55 1.20 -4.16
CA ALA A 60 14.83 2.28 -3.24
C ALA A 60 15.44 1.69 -1.97
N ASN A 61 16.51 2.32 -1.48
CA ASN A 61 17.38 1.71 -0.47
C ASN A 61 17.71 2.66 0.68
N THR A 62 17.15 3.87 0.66
CA THR A 62 17.41 4.92 1.63
C THR A 62 16.08 5.54 2.06
N VAL A 63 15.88 5.63 3.37
CA VAL A 63 14.78 6.38 3.98
C VAL A 63 15.28 7.78 4.30
N GLU A 64 14.70 8.79 3.66
CA GLU A 64 15.03 10.20 3.90
C GLU A 64 14.14 10.79 4.99
N SER A 65 12.88 10.37 5.03
CA SER A 65 11.92 10.76 6.07
C SER A 65 10.87 9.68 6.25
N ALA A 66 10.57 9.34 7.50
CA ALA A 66 9.52 8.42 7.90
C ALA A 66 9.20 8.67 9.39
N THR A 67 7.96 9.08 9.70
CA THR A 67 7.59 9.49 11.08
C THR A 67 6.29 8.90 11.60
N ALA A 68 5.65 8.01 10.81
CA ALA A 68 4.46 7.28 11.23
C ALA A 68 4.70 6.48 12.52
N ASN A 69 3.64 6.34 13.32
CA ASN A 69 3.67 5.61 14.58
C ASN A 69 2.50 4.62 14.67
N ILE A 70 2.58 3.56 13.87
CA ILE A 70 1.62 2.47 13.80
C ILE A 70 2.14 1.26 14.58
N SER A 71 1.34 0.78 15.53
CA SER A 71 1.67 -0.38 16.35
C SER A 71 1.98 -1.62 15.49
N GLY A 72 3.22 -2.10 15.54
CA GLY A 72 3.67 -3.29 14.80
C GLY A 72 4.22 -3.01 13.40
N PHE A 73 3.97 -1.83 12.82
CA PHE A 73 4.29 -1.50 11.42
C PHE A 73 5.06 -0.18 11.25
N SER A 74 5.69 0.34 12.32
CA SER A 74 6.45 1.61 12.29
C SER A 74 7.91 1.47 11.85
N ASP A 75 8.40 0.27 11.54
CA ASP A 75 9.80 0.10 11.13
C ASP A 75 9.99 0.54 9.68
N SER A 76 10.44 1.77 9.47
CA SER A 76 10.69 2.33 8.13
C SER A 76 11.64 1.52 7.26
N LYS A 77 12.48 0.65 7.84
CA LYS A 77 13.35 -0.24 7.06
C LYS A 77 12.56 -1.25 6.24
N LYS A 78 11.29 -1.51 6.59
CA LYS A 78 10.37 -2.39 5.88
C LYS A 78 9.97 -1.89 4.49
N ALA A 79 10.18 -0.61 4.19
CA ALA A 79 9.95 -0.07 2.85
C ALA A 79 11.20 -0.12 1.95
N ILE A 80 12.35 -0.57 2.48
CA ILE A 80 13.65 -0.58 1.76
C ILE A 80 14.42 -1.90 1.94
N ASN A 81 13.81 -2.93 2.53
CA ASN A 81 14.43 -4.23 2.81
C ASN A 81 14.04 -5.31 1.78
N GLY A 82 13.41 -4.94 0.67
CA GLY A 82 12.95 -5.84 -0.37
C GLY A 82 11.53 -5.51 -0.79
N VAL A 83 10.92 -6.44 -1.54
CA VAL A 83 9.48 -6.45 -1.77
C VAL A 83 8.99 -7.88 -1.52
N CYS A 84 7.97 -8.00 -0.69
CA CYS A 84 7.55 -9.25 -0.08
C CYS A 84 6.06 -9.51 -0.27
N GLY A 85 5.58 -9.36 -1.51
CA GLY A 85 4.18 -9.55 -1.86
C GLY A 85 3.60 -10.92 -1.50
N ALA A 86 2.30 -10.93 -1.21
CA ALA A 86 1.52 -12.13 -0.88
C ALA A 86 0.50 -12.51 -1.98
N GLY A 87 0.58 -11.84 -3.14
CA GLY A 87 -0.32 -12.07 -4.27
C GLY A 87 -1.66 -11.35 -4.14
N GLU A 88 -2.65 -11.78 -4.92
CA GLU A 88 -3.92 -11.07 -5.06
C GLU A 88 -4.87 -11.25 -3.86
N LEU A 89 -4.73 -12.32 -3.08
CA LEU A 89 -5.74 -12.73 -2.09
C LEU A 89 -5.35 -12.48 -0.64
N ALA A 90 -4.15 -11.93 -0.40
CA ALA A 90 -3.65 -11.63 0.93
C ALA A 90 -2.64 -10.49 0.86
N GLY A 91 -2.54 -9.75 1.98
CA GLY A 91 -1.45 -8.80 2.20
C GLY A 91 -0.26 -9.44 2.91
N SER A 92 0.94 -8.96 2.61
CA SER A 92 2.18 -9.16 3.37
C SER A 92 2.11 -8.49 4.74
N LEU A 93 2.99 -8.90 5.66
CA LEU A 93 3.21 -8.21 6.94
C LEU A 93 4.56 -7.49 6.97
N ASP A 94 5.34 -7.58 5.88
CA ASP A 94 6.63 -6.91 5.74
C ASP A 94 6.41 -5.52 5.11
N VAL A 95 5.81 -4.62 5.88
CA VAL A 95 5.42 -3.28 5.38
C VAL A 95 5.74 -2.19 6.39
N TYR A 96 5.94 -0.97 5.90
CA TYR A 96 5.91 0.25 6.68
C TYR A 96 4.57 0.95 6.49
N ALA A 97 3.78 1.02 7.56
CA ALA A 97 2.46 1.65 7.54
C ALA A 97 2.57 3.15 7.85
N LEU A 98 1.95 3.97 7.00
CA LEU A 98 1.79 5.41 7.23
C LEU A 98 0.67 5.68 8.25
N ASP A 99 0.62 6.89 8.81
CA ASP A 99 -0.60 7.39 9.46
C ASP A 99 -1.66 7.73 8.39
N ILE A 100 -2.94 7.75 8.77
CA ILE A 100 -4.03 8.20 7.87
C ILE A 100 -3.87 9.69 7.56
N THR A 101 -3.54 10.50 8.57
CA THR A 101 -3.37 11.96 8.43
C THR A 101 -2.21 12.46 9.31
N GLY A 102 -1.84 13.73 9.14
CA GLY A 102 -0.79 14.37 9.95
C GLY A 102 0.62 14.11 9.44
N ALA A 103 1.63 14.36 10.28
CA ALA A 103 3.02 14.33 9.88
C ALA A 103 3.52 12.93 9.46
N GLY A 104 3.02 11.88 10.11
CA GLY A 104 3.35 10.50 9.79
C GLY A 104 2.56 9.90 8.63
N ALA A 105 1.68 10.67 7.99
CA ALA A 105 0.96 10.23 6.79
C ALA A 105 1.79 10.32 5.50
N SER A 106 3.10 10.56 5.62
CA SER A 106 4.00 10.61 4.49
C SER A 106 5.37 10.01 4.80
N MET A 107 6.02 9.52 3.76
CA MET A 107 7.42 9.12 3.78
C MET A 107 8.14 9.59 2.52
N ILE A 108 9.46 9.68 2.61
CA ILE A 108 10.34 10.00 1.50
C ILE A 108 11.42 8.92 1.40
N LEU A 109 11.54 8.33 0.20
CA LEU A 109 12.55 7.34 -0.14
C LEU A 109 13.49 7.86 -1.23
N SER A 110 14.68 7.30 -1.31
CA SER A 110 15.66 7.55 -2.37
C SER A 110 16.49 6.30 -2.71
N TRP A 111 17.31 6.41 -3.76
CA TRP A 111 18.25 5.37 -4.20
C TRP A 111 19.71 5.67 -3.81
N GLY A 112 19.89 6.30 -2.64
CA GLY A 112 21.24 6.56 -2.10
C GLY A 112 22.07 7.48 -2.99
N GLY A 113 21.43 8.51 -3.54
CA GLY A 113 22.06 9.53 -4.39
C GLY A 113 22.04 9.26 -5.90
N LYS A 114 21.65 8.05 -6.32
CA LYS A 114 21.38 7.72 -7.73
C LYS A 114 20.06 8.35 -8.21
N THR A 115 19.90 8.45 -9.51
CA THR A 115 18.75 9.08 -10.16
C THR A 115 17.95 8.04 -10.94
N VAL A 116 16.64 7.99 -10.73
CA VAL A 116 15.71 7.20 -11.56
C VAL A 116 15.53 7.92 -12.88
N LYS A 117 15.74 7.23 -14.00
CA LYS A 117 15.59 7.83 -15.33
C LYS A 117 14.14 7.88 -15.77
N ASN A 118 13.87 8.83 -16.64
CA ASN A 118 12.74 8.77 -17.56
C ASN A 118 13.09 7.82 -18.73
N VAL A 119 12.27 6.81 -18.96
CA VAL A 119 12.41 5.77 -19.97
C VAL A 119 11.26 5.91 -20.96
N THR A 120 11.60 6.34 -22.18
CA THR A 120 10.60 6.57 -23.23
C THR A 120 9.69 5.35 -23.47
N ASP A 121 8.40 5.62 -23.61
CA ASP A 121 7.33 4.64 -23.86
C ASP A 121 7.21 3.57 -22.75
N SER A 122 7.45 3.95 -21.49
CA SER A 122 7.46 3.02 -20.37
C SER A 122 7.13 3.66 -19.03
N ILE A 123 6.56 2.85 -18.13
CA ILE A 123 6.60 3.08 -16.68
C ILE A 123 8.06 3.17 -16.22
N ASP A 124 8.36 4.16 -15.38
CA ASP A 124 9.70 4.47 -14.87
C ASP A 124 9.96 3.91 -13.48
N PHE A 125 8.91 3.77 -12.67
CA PHE A 125 9.01 3.16 -11.35
C PHE A 125 7.67 2.56 -10.91
N ILE A 126 7.74 1.65 -9.94
CA ILE A 126 6.59 0.95 -9.36
C ILE A 126 6.59 1.17 -7.86
N VAL A 127 5.44 1.55 -7.32
CA VAL A 127 5.18 1.58 -5.88
C VAL A 127 4.45 0.31 -5.48
N TYR A 128 5.00 -0.41 -4.50
CA TYR A 128 4.40 -1.61 -3.94
C TYR A 128 3.80 -1.29 -2.58
N ASP A 129 2.51 -1.53 -2.48
CA ASP A 129 1.68 -1.34 -1.30
C ASP A 129 0.65 -2.48 -1.25
N ASN A 130 0.19 -2.80 -0.05
CA ASN A 130 -0.28 -4.11 0.34
C ASN A 130 -1.76 -4.38 0.04
N SER A 131 -2.20 -4.07 -1.18
CA SER A 131 -3.59 -4.26 -1.58
C SER A 131 -3.94 -5.73 -1.85
N PHE A 132 -5.17 -6.15 -1.55
CA PHE A 132 -5.67 -7.50 -1.84
C PHE A 132 -7.16 -7.53 -2.14
N ARG A 133 -7.58 -8.49 -2.95
CA ARG A 133 -8.95 -8.62 -3.45
C ARG A 133 -9.87 -9.09 -2.33
N ILE A 134 -10.99 -8.40 -2.15
CA ILE A 134 -11.98 -8.68 -1.08
C ILE A 134 -13.33 -9.19 -1.62
N SER A 135 -13.42 -9.42 -2.92
CA SER A 135 -14.63 -9.97 -3.55
C SER A 135 -14.29 -10.89 -4.73
N SER A 136 -15.32 -11.47 -5.35
CA SER A 136 -15.18 -12.21 -6.61
C SER A 136 -15.03 -11.32 -7.85
N ASP A 137 -15.31 -10.02 -7.71
CA ASP A 137 -15.09 -9.01 -8.76
C ASP A 137 -13.60 -8.69 -8.83
N THR A 138 -13.03 -8.71 -10.04
CA THR A 138 -11.61 -8.46 -10.31
C THR A 138 -11.19 -7.00 -10.13
N ASN A 139 -12.12 -6.11 -9.75
CA ASN A 139 -11.93 -4.67 -9.56
C ASN A 139 -12.15 -4.22 -8.10
N THR A 140 -12.51 -5.10 -7.15
CA THR A 140 -12.81 -4.70 -5.75
C THR A 140 -11.76 -5.20 -4.74
N TYR A 141 -11.05 -4.27 -4.12
CA TYR A 141 -9.88 -4.53 -3.26
C TYR A 141 -9.98 -3.81 -1.92
N ALA A 142 -9.43 -4.43 -0.87
CA ALA A 142 -8.91 -3.70 0.26
C ALA A 142 -7.60 -3.07 -0.19
N MET A 143 -7.54 -1.76 -0.12
CA MET A 143 -6.47 -0.95 -0.68
C MET A 143 -6.37 0.34 0.11
N ASP A 144 -5.16 0.87 0.28
CA ASP A 144 -4.88 2.08 1.03
C ASP A 144 -4.22 3.11 0.10
N PRO A 145 -5.01 3.86 -0.70
CA PRO A 145 -4.48 4.68 -1.78
C PRO A 145 -3.47 5.73 -1.29
N SER A 146 -2.41 5.94 -2.05
CA SER A 146 -1.40 6.96 -1.81
C SER A 146 -1.24 7.93 -2.97
N VAL A 147 -1.01 9.20 -2.66
CA VAL A 147 -0.59 10.22 -3.61
C VAL A 147 0.92 10.17 -3.72
N ILE A 148 1.39 10.07 -4.97
CA ILE A 148 2.81 9.95 -5.31
C ILE A 148 3.30 11.27 -5.87
N GLN A 149 4.45 11.73 -5.37
CA GLN A 149 5.17 12.89 -5.88
C GLN A 149 6.65 12.54 -5.98
N VAL A 150 7.37 13.14 -6.92
CA VAL A 150 8.81 12.93 -7.14
C VAL A 150 9.57 14.26 -7.15
N SER A 151 10.85 14.21 -6.80
CA SER A 151 11.72 15.37 -6.74
C SER A 151 13.15 15.02 -7.14
N LEU A 152 13.82 15.93 -7.83
CA LEU A 152 15.26 15.85 -8.07
C LEU A 152 16.09 16.48 -6.94
N ASP A 153 15.56 17.51 -6.26
CA ASP A 153 16.30 18.33 -5.29
C ASP A 153 15.90 18.12 -3.82
N GLY A 154 14.81 17.38 -3.58
CA GLY A 154 14.29 17.07 -2.24
C GLY A 154 13.47 18.21 -1.62
N THR A 155 13.17 19.26 -2.36
CA THR A 155 12.43 20.44 -1.89
C THR A 155 11.19 20.72 -2.71
N LYS A 156 11.26 20.55 -4.04
CA LYS A 156 10.12 20.70 -4.94
C LYS A 156 9.66 19.34 -5.42
N TYR A 157 8.41 19.02 -5.15
CA TYR A 157 7.81 17.74 -5.47
C TYR A 157 6.74 17.94 -6.52
N CYS A 158 6.87 17.20 -7.63
CA CYS A 158 5.94 17.17 -8.74
C CYS A 158 5.24 15.82 -8.78
N GLY A 159 3.96 15.81 -9.07
CA GLY A 159 3.06 14.68 -8.96
C GLY A 159 2.30 14.46 -10.25
N PHE A 160 1.31 13.59 -10.18
CA PHE A 160 0.66 12.99 -11.33
C PHE A 160 -0.80 13.43 -11.48
N ASN A 161 -1.26 14.41 -10.69
CA ASN A 161 -2.65 14.87 -10.66
C ASN A 161 -3.64 13.72 -10.39
N PRO A 162 -3.58 13.12 -9.20
CA PRO A 162 -4.43 12.01 -8.82
C PRO A 162 -5.90 12.43 -8.79
N SER A 163 -6.80 11.54 -9.22
CA SER A 163 -8.24 11.82 -9.21
C SER A 163 -9.07 10.64 -8.72
N TYR A 164 -10.10 10.96 -7.94
CA TYR A 164 -11.08 10.00 -7.45
C TYR A 164 -12.47 10.40 -7.96
N THR A 165 -13.10 9.50 -8.71
CA THR A 165 -14.49 9.66 -9.13
C THR A 165 -15.40 9.06 -8.06
N ALA A 166 -16.28 9.87 -7.47
CA ALA A 166 -17.20 9.44 -6.42
C ALA A 166 -17.86 8.10 -6.74
N GLY A 167 -17.66 7.10 -5.87
CA GLY A 167 -18.10 5.72 -6.09
C GLY A 167 -17.85 4.83 -4.89
N ASN A 168 -17.78 3.51 -5.13
CA ASN A 168 -17.32 2.58 -4.12
C ASN A 168 -15.80 2.75 -3.97
N ILE A 169 -15.38 3.12 -2.76
CA ILE A 169 -13.98 3.33 -2.37
C ILE A 169 -13.12 2.12 -2.64
N ASN A 170 -13.65 0.90 -2.59
CA ASN A 170 -12.90 -0.33 -2.83
C ASN A 170 -12.75 -0.68 -4.31
N LEU A 171 -13.32 0.08 -5.25
CA LEU A 171 -13.17 -0.19 -6.68
C LEU A 171 -11.92 0.50 -7.23
N ILE A 172 -10.95 -0.26 -7.75
CA ILE A 172 -9.71 0.29 -8.35
C ILE A 172 -10.04 1.32 -9.42
N SER A 173 -11.03 1.02 -10.28
CA SER A 173 -11.45 1.92 -11.37
C SER A 173 -11.96 3.30 -10.92
N SER A 174 -12.27 3.50 -9.63
CA SER A 174 -12.65 4.81 -9.09
C SER A 174 -11.45 5.72 -8.84
N TRP A 175 -10.24 5.17 -8.88
CA TRP A 175 -8.98 5.84 -8.54
C TRP A 175 -8.09 5.90 -9.76
N THR A 176 -7.57 7.08 -10.06
CA THR A 176 -6.65 7.30 -11.18
C THR A 176 -5.38 7.96 -10.66
N ARG A 177 -4.23 7.39 -11.02
CA ARG A 177 -2.87 7.87 -10.66
C ARG A 177 -2.59 7.92 -9.14
N PHE A 178 -3.04 6.89 -8.43
CA PHE A 178 -2.66 6.62 -7.04
C PHE A 178 -1.75 5.40 -6.96
N GLY A 179 -0.91 5.34 -5.93
CA GLY A 179 -0.27 4.10 -5.46
C GLY A 179 -1.19 3.35 -4.50
N GLY A 180 -0.86 2.09 -4.20
CA GLY A 180 -1.61 1.27 -3.25
C GLY A 180 -3.02 0.93 -3.71
N LEU A 181 -3.18 0.67 -5.00
CA LEU A 181 -4.43 0.16 -5.59
C LEU A 181 -4.31 -1.33 -5.94
N ARG A 182 -3.11 -1.76 -6.35
CA ARG A 182 -2.90 -3.07 -6.99
C ARG A 182 -2.14 -4.02 -6.08
N PRO A 183 -2.48 -5.32 -6.07
CA PRO A 183 -1.75 -6.31 -5.29
C PRO A 183 -0.28 -6.44 -5.68
N VAL A 184 0.52 -6.96 -4.75
CA VAL A 184 1.94 -7.22 -4.95
C VAL A 184 2.15 -8.70 -5.25
N PHE A 185 2.52 -9.01 -6.49
CA PHE A 185 2.85 -10.38 -6.92
C PHE A 185 4.33 -10.68 -6.81
N TYR A 186 5.18 -9.66 -6.95
CA TYR A 186 6.61 -9.79 -6.79
C TYR A 186 6.92 -10.14 -5.33
N ASN A 187 7.65 -11.21 -5.15
CA ASN A 187 8.18 -11.60 -3.85
C ASN A 187 9.60 -12.06 -4.09
N MET A 188 10.57 -11.30 -3.60
CA MET A 188 11.97 -11.57 -3.91
C MET A 188 12.47 -12.94 -3.39
N THR A 189 11.70 -13.62 -2.53
CA THR A 189 12.02 -14.96 -2.04
C THR A 189 11.28 -16.06 -2.82
N THR A 190 9.97 -15.91 -3.03
CA THR A 190 9.11 -17.00 -3.53
C THR A 190 8.68 -16.84 -4.99
N ASN A 191 8.72 -15.63 -5.51
CA ASN A 191 8.40 -15.30 -6.89
C ASN A 191 9.44 -14.29 -7.42
N PRO A 192 10.72 -14.70 -7.51
CA PRO A 192 11.76 -13.82 -8.02
C PRO A 192 11.52 -13.53 -9.50
N LEU A 193 11.61 -12.26 -9.85
CA LEU A 193 11.47 -11.71 -11.21
C LEU A 193 12.72 -10.87 -11.50
N SER A 194 13.10 -10.76 -12.77
CA SER A 194 14.13 -9.77 -13.17
C SER A 194 13.58 -8.34 -13.07
N ASN A 195 14.46 -7.34 -13.11
CA ASN A 195 14.00 -5.95 -13.07
C ASN A 195 13.10 -5.65 -14.28
N GLU A 196 13.46 -6.14 -15.46
CA GLU A 196 12.68 -5.98 -16.69
C GLU A 196 11.29 -6.64 -16.60
N ASP A 197 11.21 -7.83 -15.98
CA ASP A 197 9.95 -8.55 -15.81
C ASP A 197 8.94 -7.74 -14.98
N LEU A 198 9.39 -6.98 -13.98
CA LEU A 198 8.52 -6.19 -13.12
C LEU A 198 7.68 -5.16 -13.89
N PHE A 199 8.17 -4.68 -15.04
CA PHE A 199 7.52 -3.65 -15.85
C PHE A 199 6.72 -4.21 -17.04
N ILE A 200 6.57 -5.54 -17.14
CA ILE A 200 5.75 -6.16 -18.18
C ILE A 200 4.26 -5.95 -17.85
N ASN A 201 3.54 -5.27 -18.75
CA ASN A 201 2.09 -5.11 -18.65
C ASN A 201 1.37 -6.39 -19.11
N THR A 202 0.48 -6.93 -18.26
CA THR A 202 -0.26 -8.18 -18.50
C THR A 202 -1.72 -7.95 -18.94
N GLY A 203 -2.08 -6.73 -19.33
CA GLY A 203 -3.44 -6.36 -19.77
C GLY A 203 -4.36 -5.90 -18.63
N GLY A 204 -3.80 -5.55 -17.47
CA GLY A 204 -4.54 -5.01 -16.33
C GLY A 204 -3.64 -4.70 -15.13
N PHE A 205 -2.63 -5.54 -14.91
CA PHE A 205 -1.59 -5.37 -13.90
C PHE A 205 -0.19 -5.50 -14.50
N LEU A 206 0.81 -5.06 -13.76
CA LEU A 206 2.19 -5.42 -14.02
C LEU A 206 2.43 -6.87 -13.59
N LEU A 207 3.37 -7.56 -14.23
CA LEU A 207 3.70 -8.95 -13.87
C LEU A 207 4.13 -9.09 -12.40
N GLY A 208 4.85 -8.09 -11.88
CA GLY A 208 5.21 -8.00 -10.45
C GLY A 208 4.10 -7.40 -9.56
N GLY A 209 3.00 -6.92 -10.14
CA GLY A 209 1.96 -6.17 -9.42
C GLY A 209 2.39 -4.74 -9.09
N GLY A 210 1.77 -4.14 -8.08
CA GLY A 210 1.99 -2.75 -7.69
C GLY A 210 1.49 -1.73 -8.72
N ASP A 211 1.76 -0.46 -8.43
CA ASP A 211 1.28 0.68 -9.21
C ASP A 211 2.44 1.39 -9.91
N GLY A 212 2.41 1.35 -11.24
CA GLY A 212 3.43 1.96 -12.09
C GLY A 212 3.18 3.43 -12.41
N PHE A 213 4.25 4.21 -12.47
CA PHE A 213 4.25 5.63 -12.80
C PHE A 213 5.28 5.92 -13.90
N ASP A 214 4.89 6.74 -14.87
CA ASP A 214 5.68 7.22 -16.01
C ASP A 214 5.93 8.72 -15.81
N LEU A 215 7.17 9.19 -15.89
CA LEU A 215 7.52 10.60 -15.67
C LEU A 215 6.96 11.52 -16.77
N GLU A 216 6.59 10.99 -17.93
CA GLU A 216 5.85 11.73 -18.96
C GLU A 216 4.42 12.08 -18.51
N ASP A 217 3.88 11.38 -17.50
CA ASP A 217 2.56 11.67 -16.90
C ASP A 217 2.60 12.75 -15.79
N LEU A 218 3.77 13.31 -15.48
CA LEU A 218 3.88 14.41 -14.52
C LEU A 218 3.06 15.62 -14.97
N ASP A 219 2.30 16.19 -14.04
CA ASP A 219 1.37 17.27 -14.33
C ASP A 219 1.77 18.55 -13.61
N ALA A 220 2.24 19.54 -14.38
CA ALA A 220 2.58 20.87 -13.87
C ALA A 220 1.38 21.65 -13.31
N SER A 221 0.16 21.15 -13.50
CA SER A 221 -1.08 21.71 -12.99
C SER A 221 -1.71 20.89 -11.86
N ASP A 222 -1.01 19.88 -11.31
CA ASP A 222 -1.47 19.14 -10.14
C ASP A 222 -1.67 20.11 -8.95
N PRO A 223 -2.91 20.30 -8.48
CA PRO A 223 -3.22 21.24 -7.41
C PRO A 223 -2.66 20.82 -6.03
N ASN A 224 -2.15 19.59 -5.91
CA ASN A 224 -1.47 19.10 -4.71
C ASN A 224 0.01 19.50 -4.66
N ASP A 225 0.55 20.02 -5.76
CA ASP A 225 1.96 20.33 -5.93
C ASP A 225 2.22 21.84 -5.97
N VAL A 226 1.85 22.52 -4.88
CA VAL A 226 1.91 24.00 -4.80
C VAL A 226 3.31 24.61 -4.98
N SER A 227 4.37 23.81 -5.07
CA SER A 227 5.75 24.25 -5.29
C SER A 227 6.39 23.71 -6.58
N CYS A 228 5.68 22.92 -7.39
CA CYS A 228 6.17 22.43 -8.68
C CYS A 228 5.71 23.36 -9.81
N GLU A 229 6.67 24.01 -10.46
CA GLU A 229 6.40 24.83 -11.65
C GLU A 229 6.60 24.01 -12.93
N PRO A 230 6.05 24.44 -14.09
CA PRO A 230 6.26 23.74 -15.36
C PRO A 230 7.73 23.47 -15.72
N ALA A 231 8.64 24.36 -15.32
CA ALA A 231 10.07 24.17 -15.52
C ALA A 231 10.64 23.02 -14.66
N ASP A 232 10.10 22.78 -13.47
CA ASP A 232 10.51 21.69 -12.59
C ASP A 232 10.06 20.34 -13.17
N VAL A 233 8.85 20.26 -13.75
CA VAL A 233 8.38 19.08 -14.49
C VAL A 233 9.31 18.75 -15.66
N THR A 234 9.57 19.71 -16.55
CA THR A 234 10.49 19.51 -17.69
C THR A 234 11.89 19.10 -17.21
N TYR A 235 12.35 19.67 -16.10
CA TYR A 235 13.65 19.35 -15.52
C TYR A 235 13.71 17.91 -15.01
N ILE A 236 12.65 17.42 -14.34
CA ILE A 236 12.54 16.02 -13.90
C ILE A 236 12.40 15.08 -15.10
N GLN A 237 11.56 15.38 -16.08
CA GLN A 237 11.43 14.55 -17.29
C GLN A 237 12.75 14.43 -18.06
N THR A 238 13.57 15.48 -18.06
CA THR A 238 14.87 15.47 -18.75
C THR A 238 15.96 14.75 -17.96
N ASN A 239 15.99 14.91 -16.63
CA ASN A 239 17.12 14.48 -15.81
C ASN A 239 16.81 13.29 -14.89
N GLY A 240 15.54 12.89 -14.79
CA GLY A 240 15.05 11.93 -13.82
C GLY A 240 14.70 12.55 -12.47
N PHE A 241 14.51 11.70 -11.45
CA PHE A 241 14.28 12.13 -10.06
C PHE A 241 15.14 11.33 -9.08
N LYS A 242 15.31 11.85 -7.86
CA LYS A 242 16.10 11.21 -6.79
C LYS A 242 15.28 10.80 -5.58
N PHE A 243 14.18 11.50 -5.34
CA PHE A 243 13.33 11.35 -4.17
C PHE A 243 11.91 11.05 -4.60
N ILE A 244 11.31 10.02 -4.01
CA ILE A 244 9.88 9.77 -4.09
C ILE A 244 9.25 10.09 -2.75
N LYS A 245 8.16 10.84 -2.75
CA LYS A 245 7.32 11.10 -1.60
C LYS A 245 5.99 10.38 -1.78
N ILE A 246 5.64 9.58 -0.79
CA ILE A 246 4.42 8.79 -0.74
C ILE A 246 3.60 9.33 0.41
N THR A 247 2.36 9.75 0.14
CA THR A 247 1.46 10.33 1.15
C THR A 247 0.12 9.60 1.13
N SER A 248 -0.39 9.18 2.29
CA SER A 248 -1.73 8.60 2.40
C SER A 248 -2.76 9.53 1.76
N ALA A 249 -3.61 9.01 0.87
CA ALA A 249 -4.56 9.85 0.12
C ALA A 249 -5.48 10.67 1.04
N SER A 250 -5.86 10.12 2.19
CA SER A 250 -6.69 10.81 3.20
C SER A 250 -6.01 12.00 3.87
N ALA A 251 -4.69 12.18 3.71
CA ALA A 251 -3.97 13.37 4.12
C ALA A 251 -3.89 14.45 3.02
N VAL A 252 -4.34 14.15 1.80
CA VAL A 252 -4.23 15.02 0.63
C VAL A 252 -5.61 15.51 0.20
N ARG A 253 -5.69 16.79 -0.19
CA ARG A 253 -6.94 17.43 -0.60
C ARG A 253 -7.42 16.86 -1.93
N ASN A 254 -8.69 16.47 -1.98
CA ASN A 254 -9.37 16.16 -3.23
C ASN A 254 -9.94 17.44 -3.86
N TYR A 255 -9.22 18.00 -4.83
CA TYR A 255 -9.67 19.22 -5.49
C TYR A 255 -10.89 19.01 -6.40
N ALA A 256 -11.21 17.77 -6.79
CA ALA A 256 -12.38 17.47 -7.61
C ALA A 256 -13.70 17.61 -6.83
N ASP A 257 -13.70 17.39 -5.52
CA ASP A 257 -14.89 17.59 -4.65
C ASP A 257 -14.92 18.98 -3.97
N GLY A 258 -13.83 19.73 -4.11
CA GLY A 258 -13.73 21.14 -3.74
C GLY A 258 -13.44 21.43 -2.26
N THR A 259 -13.63 20.49 -1.34
CA THR A 259 -13.52 20.79 0.11
C THR A 259 -12.93 19.71 1.00
N ASN A 260 -12.88 18.45 0.59
CA ASN A 260 -12.45 17.35 1.46
C ASN A 260 -11.08 16.80 1.04
N ASN A 261 -10.46 16.02 1.93
CA ASN A 261 -9.38 15.13 1.52
C ASN A 261 -9.94 13.94 0.73
N PHE A 262 -9.08 13.23 -0.01
CA PHE A 262 -9.53 12.00 -0.65
C PHE A 262 -10.14 11.05 0.39
N PRO A 263 -11.19 10.30 0.02
CA PRO A 263 -11.88 9.45 0.98
C PRO A 263 -10.96 8.32 1.45
N TRP A 264 -11.22 7.80 2.65
CA TRP A 264 -10.46 6.67 3.20
C TRP A 264 -11.34 5.43 3.32
N PRO A 265 -10.85 4.23 2.95
CA PRO A 265 -11.63 3.01 3.06
C PRO A 265 -12.10 2.75 4.50
N PRO A 266 -13.40 2.48 4.71
CA PRO A 266 -13.92 2.19 6.03
C PRO A 266 -13.31 0.89 6.57
N GLY A 267 -12.78 0.94 7.80
CA GLY A 267 -12.19 -0.22 8.47
C GLY A 267 -10.68 -0.38 8.32
N SER A 268 -10.01 0.49 7.56
CA SER A 268 -8.55 0.65 7.63
C SER A 268 -8.19 1.46 8.88
N TYR A 269 -7.19 0.98 9.64
CA TYR A 269 -6.78 1.56 10.93
C TYR A 269 -5.49 2.39 10.83
N ASN A 270 -4.88 2.42 9.65
CA ASN A 270 -3.64 3.11 9.31
C ASN A 270 -3.73 3.67 7.89
N GLY A 271 -2.67 4.37 7.46
CA GLY A 271 -2.44 4.82 6.10
C GLY A 271 -1.92 3.70 5.19
N SER A 272 -1.37 4.09 4.05
CA SER A 272 -0.72 3.18 3.09
C SER A 272 0.33 2.25 3.69
N ASP A 273 0.38 1.00 3.21
CA ASP A 273 1.23 -0.09 3.72
C ASP A 273 2.37 -0.38 2.76
N ILE A 274 3.44 0.40 2.85
CA ILE A 274 4.52 0.42 1.85
C ILE A 274 5.44 -0.79 2.02
N ASP A 275 5.50 -1.64 1.00
CA ASP A 275 6.38 -2.81 0.89
C ASP A 275 7.69 -2.44 0.15
N GLY A 276 7.62 -1.54 -0.84
CA GLY A 276 8.83 -1.00 -1.47
C GLY A 276 8.59 -0.19 -2.74
N VAL A 277 9.67 0.31 -3.32
CA VAL A 277 9.65 1.05 -4.60
C VAL A 277 10.79 0.55 -5.49
N VAL A 278 10.50 0.28 -6.75
CA VAL A 278 11.48 -0.18 -7.75
C VAL A 278 11.52 0.77 -8.93
N ALA A 279 12.72 1.09 -9.40
CA ALA A 279 12.95 1.85 -10.62
C ALA A 279 13.18 0.93 -11.82
N ARG A 280 12.78 1.38 -13.01
CA ARG A 280 13.06 0.66 -14.26
C ARG A 280 14.51 0.79 -14.67
N GLU A 281 15.03 2.02 -14.61
CA GLU A 281 16.42 2.32 -14.90
C GLU A 281 16.98 3.40 -13.97
N MET A 282 18.29 3.33 -13.74
CA MET A 282 19.03 4.24 -12.86
C MET A 282 20.22 4.87 -13.59
N GLN A 283 20.65 6.06 -13.14
CA GLN A 283 21.93 6.71 -13.49
C GLN A 283 22.65 7.29 -12.27
#